data_AF-A0A2E3K5F0-F1
#
_entry.id   AF-A0A2E3K5F0-F1
#
_cell.length_a   1.000
_cell.length_b   1.000
_cell.length_c   1.000
_cell.angle_alpha   90.00
_cell.angle_beta   90.00
_cell.angle_gamma   90.00
#
_symmetry.space_group_name_H-M   'P 1'
#
loop_
_entity.id
_entity.type
_entity.pdbx_description
1 polymer ?
#
loop_
_entity_poly.entity_id
_entity_poly.type
_entity_poly.pdbx_seq_one_letter_code
_entity_poly.pdbx_strand_id
1 'polypeptide(L)' 'MRIASVDLISNTCFPALTADALGFFEQEGVEVEISLVAALGATKALKNNSVDAMIAGSVHDVLTEFDHW' A
#
# COMPACT_ATOMS: atom_id res chain seq x y z
N MET A 1 -8.25 -7.40 2.59
CA MET A 1 -6.79 -7.62 2.56
C MET A 1 -6.13 -6.53 3.36
N ARG A 2 -5.31 -6.89 4.36
CA ARG A 2 -4.62 -5.93 5.24
C ARG A 2 -3.23 -5.66 4.70
N ILE A 3 -2.90 -4.40 4.47
CA ILE A 3 -1.63 -4.00 3.86
C ILE A 3 -0.88 -3.10 4.84
N ALA A 4 0.39 -3.39 5.10
CA ALA A 4 1.27 -2.47 5.82
C ALA A 4 1.92 -1.49 4.83
N SER A 5 1.75 -0.19 5.10
CA SER A 5 2.48 0.89 4.45
C SER A 5 3.41 1.55 5.45
N VAL A 6 4.62 1.91 5.03
CA VAL A 6 5.50 2.69 5.90
C VAL A 6 4.84 4.06 6.11
N ASP A 7 4.84 4.53 7.36
CA ASP A 7 4.36 5.84 7.79
C ASP A 7 5.32 6.95 7.32
N LEU A 8 5.38 7.08 6.01
CA LEU A 8 6.17 8.05 5.27
C LEU A 8 5.47 8.30 3.94
N ILE A 9 5.16 9.55 3.66
CA ILE A 9 4.73 9.96 2.32
C ILE A 9 5.94 9.85 1.40
N SER A 10 5.97 8.77 0.63
CA SER A 10 6.98 8.49 -0.38
C SER A 10 6.28 8.10 -1.67
N ASN A 11 6.94 8.30 -2.80
CA ASN A 11 6.38 7.87 -4.10
C ASN A 11 6.03 6.38 -4.08
N THR A 12 6.76 5.55 -3.34
CA THR A 12 6.44 4.13 -3.13
C THR A 12 5.08 3.91 -2.44
N CYS A 13 4.71 4.72 -1.45
CA CYS A 13 3.51 4.47 -0.63
C CYS A 13 2.27 5.25 -1.13
N PHE A 14 2.51 6.42 -1.71
CA PHE A 14 1.45 7.37 -2.07
C PHE A 14 0.38 6.83 -3.02
N PRO A 15 0.70 6.07 -4.09
CA PRO A 15 -0.32 5.58 -5.02
C PRO A 15 -1.33 4.65 -4.34
N ALA A 16 -0.86 3.67 -3.56
CA ALA A 16 -1.74 2.74 -2.87
C ALA A 16 -2.56 3.42 -1.77
N LEU A 17 -1.97 4.35 -1.01
CA LEU A 17 -2.68 5.14 -0.01
C LEU A 17 -3.79 6.00 -0.65
N THR A 18 -3.52 6.55 -1.84
CA THR A 18 -4.50 7.35 -2.59
C THR A 18 -5.60 6.47 -3.17
N ALA A 19 -5.26 5.30 -3.73
CA ALA A 19 -6.23 4.33 -4.23
C ALA A 19 -7.21 3.86 -3.15
N ASP A 20 -6.71 3.64 -1.92
CA ASP A 20 -7.53 3.33 -0.75
C ASP A 20 -8.44 4.51 -0.38
N ALA A 21 -7.87 5.71 -0.23
CA ALA A 21 -8.63 6.91 0.12
C ALA A 21 -9.69 7.32 -0.90
N LEU A 22 -9.49 7.01 -2.19
CA LEU A 22 -10.43 7.30 -3.28
C LEU A 22 -11.41 6.14 -3.55
N GLY A 23 -11.30 5.03 -2.82
CA GLY A 23 -12.18 3.87 -2.96
C GLY A 23 -11.98 3.07 -4.25
N PHE A 24 -10.81 3.15 -4.89
CA PHE A 24 -10.52 2.39 -6.12
C PHE A 24 -10.50 0.88 -5.88
N PHE A 25 -10.01 0.44 -4.73
CA PHE A 25 -10.07 -0.99 -4.38
C PHE A 25 -11.51 -1.47 -4.23
N GLU A 26 -12.36 -0.69 -3.57
CA GLU A 26 -13.78 -1.01 -3.39
C GLU A 26 -14.52 -1.08 -4.73
N GLN A 27 -14.23 -0.16 -5.65
CA GLN A 27 -14.80 -0.15 -7.01
C GLN A 27 -14.46 -1.41 -7.81
N GLU A 28 -13.28 -1.99 -7.57
CA GLU A 28 -12.84 -3.25 -8.17
C GLU A 28 -13.32 -4.50 -7.38
N GLY A 29 -14.13 -4.31 -6.33
CA GLY A 29 -14.63 -5.39 -5.48
C GLY A 29 -13.57 -6.00 -4.55
N VAL A 30 -12.47 -5.28 -4.33
CA VAL A 30 -11.37 -5.70 -3.45
C VAL A 30 -11.48 -4.94 -2.12
N GLU A 31 -11.79 -5.65 -1.05
CA GLU A 31 -11.75 -5.08 0.29
C GLU A 31 -10.29 -4.91 0.72
N VAL A 32 -9.85 -3.67 0.94
CA VAL A 32 -8.48 -3.32 1.37
C VAL A 32 -8.54 -2.48 2.64
N GLU A 33 -7.59 -2.72 3.53
CA GLU A 33 -7.32 -1.85 4.68
C GLU A 33 -5.81 -1.59 4.71
N ILE A 34 -5.39 -0.33 4.60
CA ILE A 34 -3.98 0.04 4.69
C ILE A 34 -3.66 0.61 6.07
N SER A 35 -2.80 -0.09 6.81
CA SER A 35 -2.28 0.37 8.10
C SER A 35 -0.91 1.03 7.93
N LEU A 36 -0.79 2.26 8.46
CA LEU A 36 0.50 2.96 8.55
C LEU A 36 1.34 2.37 9.69
N VAL A 37 2.58 1.98 9.39
CA VAL A 37 3.52 1.40 10.36
C VAL A 37 4.86 2.12 10.32
N ALA A 38 5.59 2.13 11.44
CA ALA A 38 6.94 2.72 11.47
C ALA A 38 7.86 2.12 10.38
N ALA A 39 8.84 2.90 9.92
CA ALA A 39 9.75 2.52 8.83
C ALA A 39 10.43 1.15 8.98
N LEU A 40 10.66 0.70 10.22
CA LEU A 40 11.19 -0.62 10.54
C LEU A 40 10.13 -1.58 11.12
N GLY A 41 8.88 -1.48 10.66
CA GLY A 41 7.72 -2.21 11.19
C GLY A 41 7.01 -3.16 10.23
N ALA A 42 7.03 -2.88 8.91
CA ALA A 42 6.21 -3.61 7.94
C ALA A 42 6.57 -5.10 7.83
N THR A 43 7.86 -5.43 7.78
CA THR A 43 8.32 -6.84 7.72
C THR A 43 8.01 -7.61 9.01
N LYS A 44 8.01 -6.93 10.16
CA LYS A 44 7.60 -7.50 11.44
C LYS A 44 6.10 -7.78 11.47
N ALA A 45 5.28 -6.85 10.98
CA ALA A 45 3.83 -7.03 10.87
C ALA A 45 3.48 -8.21 9.96
N LEU A 46 4.18 -8.34 8.83
CA LEU A 46 4.02 -9.46 7.90
C LEU A 46 4.40 -10.79 8.56
N LYS A 47 5.57 -10.88 9.20
CA LYS A 47 6.03 -12.08 9.92
C LYS A 47 5.03 -12.55 10.98
N ASN A 48 4.35 -11.61 11.64
CA ASN A 48 3.41 -11.90 12.71
C ASN A 48 1.98 -12.18 12.21
N ASN A 49 1.74 -12.21 10.89
CA ASN A 49 0.42 -12.33 10.27
C ASN A 49 -0.57 -11.21 10.69
N SER A 50 -0.04 -10.07 11.15
CA SER A 50 -0.84 -8.88 11.50
C SER A 50 -1.36 -8.17 10.24
N VAL A 51 -0.65 -8.31 9.13
CA VAL A 51 -1.04 -7.89 7.78
C VAL A 51 -0.82 -9.04 6.80
N ASP A 52 -1.48 -8.96 5.65
CA ASP A 52 -1.40 -9.97 4.58
C ASP A 52 -0.33 -9.60 3.53
N ALA A 53 -0.07 -8.30 3.35
CA ALA A 53 0.93 -7.79 2.43
C ALA A 53 1.64 -6.54 3.00
N MET A 54 2.73 -6.12 2.34
CA MET A 54 3.38 -4.85 2.60
C MET A 54 3.74 -4.13 1.30
N ILE A 55 3.69 -2.81 1.33
CA ILE A 55 4.17 -1.97 0.24
C ILE A 55 5.70 -1.89 0.33
N ALA A 56 6.39 -2.29 -0.74
CA ALA A 56 7.84 -2.37 -0.79
C ALA A 56 8.37 -2.10 -2.21
N GLY A 57 9.59 -1.59 -2.30
CA GLY A 57 10.25 -1.34 -3.58
C GLY A 57 9.77 -0.07 -4.30
N SER A 58 10.00 0.00 -5.61
CA SER A 58 9.68 1.17 -6.44
C SER A 58 8.25 1.12 -6.98
N VAL A 59 7.23 1.06 -6.10
CA VAL A 59 5.83 0.92 -6.54
C VAL A 59 5.35 2.10 -7.40
N HIS A 60 5.98 3.27 -7.28
CA HIS A 60 5.74 4.42 -8.14
C HIS A 60 6.08 4.20 -9.62
N ASP A 61 6.85 3.18 -9.96
CA ASP A 61 7.19 2.85 -11.35
C ASP A 61 5.93 2.53 -12.17
N VAL A 62 4.87 2.06 -11.53
CA VAL A 62 3.59 1.86 -12.23
C VAL A 62 2.97 3.20 -12.68
N LEU A 63 3.28 4.34 -12.04
CA LEU A 63 2.87 5.66 -12.55
C LEU A 63 3.68 6.11 -13.78
N THR A 64 4.85 5.52 -14.03
CA THR A 64 5.66 5.85 -15.22
C THR A 64 5.29 4.99 -16.42
N GLU A 65 4.78 3.78 -16.19
CA GLU A 65 4.47 2.81 -17.24
C GLU A 65 3.00 2.80 -17.68
N PHE A 66 2.10 3.42 -16.92
CA PHE A 66 0.65 3.37 -17.18
C PHE A 66 0.03 4.78 -17.22
N ASP A 67 -0.13 5.32 -18.44
CA ASP A 67 -0.59 6.70 -18.71
C ASP A 67 -2.02 7.05 -18.22
N HIS A 68 -2.80 6.05 -17.81
CA HIS A 68 -4.22 6.19 -17.42
C HIS A 68 -4.54 5.50 -16.11
N TRP A 69 -3.54 5.38 -15.24
CA TRP A 69 -3.76 4.88 -13.90
C TRP A 69 -4.56 5.86 -13.04
#